data_AF-A0A8T5W226-F1
#
_entry.id   AF-A0A8T5W226-F1
#
_cell.length_a   1.000
_cell.length_b   1.000
_cell.length_c   1.000
_cell.angle_alpha   90.00
_cell.angle_beta   90.00
_cell.angle_gamma   90.00
#
_symmetry.space_group_name_H-M   'P 1'
#
loop_
_entity.id
_entity.type
_entity.pdbx_description
1 polymer ?
#
loop_
_entity_poly.entity_id
_entity_poly.type
_entity_poly.pdbx_seq_one_letter_code
_entity_poly.pdbx_strand_id
1 'polypeptide(L)'
;MDYKRFERELCSINNLLGSSEIIVKVFPLKPSRGHLAARLSSQNELQISIDEDWDISQDSALSRYLGRGYHEHPLLEIGEDLLCNQLAHHQICPRNMEFHHQILEGVGQAIGEQEKKSCIEYLTHAFEDVIANAWCKLNFSHFKGMPIFFYDQAYLPPSVTRTFKDRIMEILFSPRFSPLYEAFVKINLLAWGDKEDLWLVKRRFTNRKSINTAVNKVMKILNLQVGSLEHKIDILSRNHNWQELAFKFSLGLRSLLEGKPKEELSSDNQYQRNTINPALRKRIVETMYENKRKPSYLTSFEITRTLYEILSPEIPMQVDTQKRGSTMPLVPFNYEAFDPERHSREDIDLYGLAVDPESPFFELINFRVPRYHYDLFIPYKPERKGAFPDICFLIDTSASMANDIQSKISPQTLSLASEMMKHRFYFGEDNYSWSNKSKYHHVLLGFTGVLKWLRSCEIAPYIEYNLITFSRNTLATGWKNYQEIDDCRRLAYLPEFDTTLLEAEVLGEELLNRPFLVMIILTDGEIFNWNESTKGYAPHRLRNLVKPMKPVSLIMKEIVEKNMVSHIQISEGDFKPRISDLTCRDLQKWGAEIHRINDIASLETLMINLTQKAMSPYL
;
A
#
# COMPACT_ATOMS: atom_id res chain seq x y z
N MET A 1 -16.94 -40.79 3.02
CA MET A 1 -17.92 -39.93 3.74
C MET A 1 -18.43 -38.87 2.79
N ASP A 2 -19.74 -38.56 2.78
CA ASP A 2 -20.30 -37.45 1.98
C ASP A 2 -19.76 -36.09 2.52
N TYR A 3 -19.37 -35.17 1.65
CA TYR A 3 -18.80 -33.86 2.03
C TYR A 3 -19.78 -33.01 2.86
N LYS A 4 -21.10 -33.10 2.61
CA LYS A 4 -22.11 -32.43 3.46
C LYS A 4 -22.22 -33.05 4.84
N ARG A 5 -21.92 -34.34 4.96
CA ARG A 5 -21.86 -35.00 6.26
C ARG A 5 -20.58 -34.60 6.98
N PHE A 6 -19.45 -34.58 6.28
CA PHE A 6 -18.17 -34.14 6.81
C PHE A 6 -18.23 -32.69 7.33
N GLU A 7 -18.79 -31.77 6.55
CA GLU A 7 -18.99 -30.37 6.98
C GLU A 7 -19.85 -30.26 8.24
N ARG A 8 -20.93 -31.04 8.33
CA ARG A 8 -21.79 -31.05 9.52
C ARG A 8 -21.07 -31.59 10.75
N GLU A 9 -20.28 -32.66 10.59
CA GLU A 9 -19.48 -33.23 11.67
C GLU A 9 -18.42 -32.22 12.16
N LEU A 10 -17.69 -31.57 11.26
CA LEU A 10 -16.74 -30.51 11.64
C LEU A 10 -17.42 -29.29 12.29
N CYS A 11 -18.58 -28.86 11.80
CA CYS A 11 -19.35 -27.79 12.44
C CYS A 11 -19.77 -28.18 13.87
N SER A 12 -20.21 -29.43 14.08
CA SER A 12 -20.54 -29.95 15.42
C SER A 12 -19.33 -29.94 16.34
N ILE A 13 -18.16 -30.36 15.85
CA ILE A 13 -16.91 -30.36 16.63
C ILE A 13 -16.47 -28.93 16.96
N ASN A 14 -16.52 -28.02 15.99
CA ASN A 14 -16.21 -26.61 16.21
C ASN A 14 -17.09 -25.97 17.30
N ASN A 15 -18.39 -26.30 17.32
CA ASN A 15 -19.31 -25.86 18.38
C ASN A 15 -18.95 -26.45 19.75
N LEU A 16 -18.53 -27.71 19.81
CA LEU A 16 -18.09 -28.36 21.06
C LEU A 16 -16.80 -27.77 21.60
N LEU A 17 -15.89 -27.37 20.71
CA LEU A 17 -14.64 -26.68 21.05
C LEU A 17 -14.85 -25.22 21.46
N GLY A 18 -16.10 -24.73 21.46
CA GLY A 18 -16.47 -23.41 21.97
C GLY A 18 -16.10 -22.26 21.06
N SER A 19 -15.77 -22.52 19.79
CA SER A 19 -15.38 -21.49 18.84
C SER A 19 -16.55 -21.07 17.95
N SER A 20 -17.38 -20.16 18.45
CA SER A 20 -18.48 -19.58 17.67
C SER A 20 -18.01 -18.65 16.54
N GLU A 21 -16.72 -18.36 16.45
CA GLU A 21 -16.15 -17.38 15.53
C GLU A 21 -15.64 -17.97 14.23
N ILE A 22 -15.39 -19.30 14.16
CA ILE A 22 -14.91 -19.97 12.94
C ILE A 22 -16.09 -20.65 12.26
N ILE A 23 -16.32 -20.35 10.99
CA ILE A 23 -17.32 -21.03 10.16
C ILE A 23 -16.61 -22.09 9.32
N VAL A 24 -17.02 -23.36 9.36
CA VAL A 24 -16.40 -24.40 8.54
C VAL A 24 -17.21 -24.61 7.26
N LYS A 25 -16.54 -24.64 6.10
CA LYS A 25 -17.13 -25.03 4.83
C LYS A 25 -16.25 -26.03 4.10
N VAL A 26 -16.88 -27.04 3.51
CA VAL A 26 -16.21 -28.08 2.74
C VAL A 26 -16.61 -27.98 1.27
N PHE A 27 -15.63 -27.89 0.39
CA PHE A 27 -15.83 -27.78 -1.05
C PHE A 27 -15.29 -29.03 -1.77
N PRO A 28 -16.13 -29.68 -2.61
CA PRO A 28 -15.67 -30.72 -3.53
C PRO A 28 -14.95 -30.05 -4.72
N LEU A 29 -13.76 -29.51 -4.47
CA LEU A 29 -12.97 -28.80 -5.46
C LEU A 29 -11.54 -29.34 -5.42
N LYS A 30 -11.08 -29.87 -6.57
CA LYS A 30 -9.72 -30.36 -6.74
C LYS A 30 -8.70 -29.25 -6.44
N PRO A 31 -7.84 -29.40 -5.41
CA PRO A 31 -6.84 -28.40 -5.09
C PRO A 31 -5.77 -28.22 -6.16
N SER A 32 -5.05 -27.10 -6.12
CA SER A 32 -3.89 -26.86 -6.99
C SER A 32 -2.73 -27.81 -6.71
N ARG A 33 -2.67 -28.36 -5.50
CA ARG A 33 -1.67 -29.33 -5.06
C ARG A 33 -2.25 -30.21 -3.96
N GLY A 34 -1.79 -31.46 -3.86
CA GLY A 34 -2.43 -32.42 -2.96
C GLY A 34 -3.81 -32.84 -3.47
N HIS A 35 -4.46 -33.66 -2.67
CA HIS A 35 -5.89 -33.95 -2.76
C HIS A 35 -6.69 -33.11 -1.76
N LEU A 36 -6.03 -32.49 -0.78
CA LEU A 36 -6.66 -31.62 0.21
C LEU A 36 -5.91 -30.30 0.39
N ALA A 37 -6.68 -29.20 0.47
CA ALA A 37 -6.18 -27.86 0.80
C ALA A 37 -7.11 -27.19 1.81
N ALA A 38 -6.53 -26.42 2.74
CA ALA A 38 -7.27 -25.68 3.75
C ALA A 38 -6.90 -24.19 3.75
N ARG A 39 -7.92 -23.33 3.77
CA ARG A 39 -7.77 -21.88 3.58
C ARG A 39 -8.77 -21.11 4.45
N LEU A 40 -8.32 -20.06 5.13
CA LEU A 40 -9.18 -19.26 6.00
C LEU A 40 -9.71 -17.99 5.32
N SER A 41 -10.97 -17.93 4.88
CA SER A 41 -11.57 -16.75 4.24
C SER A 41 -11.49 -15.47 5.13
N SER A 42 -11.66 -14.30 4.52
CA SER A 42 -11.72 -12.99 5.21
C SER A 42 -12.86 -12.85 6.23
N GLN A 43 -13.81 -13.79 6.26
CA GLN A 43 -14.93 -13.82 7.21
C GLN A 43 -14.72 -14.87 8.33
N ASN A 44 -13.47 -15.25 8.62
CA ASN A 44 -13.13 -16.35 9.54
C ASN A 44 -13.78 -17.69 9.15
N GLU A 45 -13.90 -17.94 7.84
CA GLU A 45 -14.42 -19.20 7.33
C GLU A 45 -13.28 -20.15 6.97
N LEU A 46 -13.14 -21.27 7.67
CA LEU A 46 -12.21 -22.33 7.30
C LEU A 46 -12.78 -23.12 6.11
N GLN A 47 -12.19 -22.93 4.95
CA GLN A 47 -12.54 -23.60 3.70
C GLN A 47 -11.63 -24.80 3.47
N ILE A 48 -12.19 -26.00 3.46
CA ILE A 48 -11.48 -27.24 3.15
C ILE A 48 -11.89 -27.69 1.76
N SER A 49 -10.95 -27.65 0.82
CA SER A 49 -11.14 -28.13 -0.55
C SER A 49 -10.63 -29.57 -0.67
N ILE A 50 -11.45 -30.47 -1.20
CA ILE A 50 -11.16 -31.90 -1.32
C ILE A 50 -11.33 -32.34 -2.78
N ASP A 51 -10.36 -33.09 -3.27
CA ASP A 51 -10.45 -33.81 -4.55
C ASP A 51 -11.44 -34.98 -4.42
N GLU A 52 -12.58 -34.90 -5.13
CA GLU A 52 -13.63 -35.93 -5.08
C GLU A 52 -13.14 -37.30 -5.57
N ASP A 53 -12.12 -37.31 -6.43
CA ASP A 53 -11.53 -38.53 -6.97
C ASP A 53 -10.55 -39.20 -5.98
N TRP A 54 -10.32 -38.61 -4.80
CA TRP A 54 -9.34 -39.12 -3.85
C TRP A 54 -9.86 -40.30 -3.04
N ASP A 55 -9.47 -41.51 -3.47
CA ASP A 55 -9.66 -42.73 -2.70
C ASP A 55 -8.43 -43.04 -1.83
N ILE A 56 -8.51 -42.64 -0.56
CA ILE A 56 -7.46 -42.84 0.46
C ILE A 56 -7.09 -44.33 0.61
N SER A 57 -8.02 -45.24 0.36
CA SER A 57 -7.81 -46.68 0.48
C SER A 57 -6.90 -47.25 -0.62
N GLN A 58 -6.73 -46.54 -1.73
CA GLN A 58 -5.84 -46.98 -2.81
C GLN A 58 -4.37 -46.65 -2.54
N ASP A 59 -4.09 -45.70 -1.65
CA ASP A 59 -2.72 -45.46 -1.21
C ASP A 59 -2.32 -46.52 -0.16
N SER A 60 -1.50 -47.48 -0.58
CA SER A 60 -0.98 -48.55 0.29
C SER A 60 -0.20 -48.06 1.52
N ALA A 61 0.38 -46.86 1.47
CA ALA A 61 1.08 -46.26 2.61
C ALA A 61 0.07 -45.74 3.64
N LEU A 62 -0.93 -44.98 3.18
CA LEU A 62 -2.00 -44.45 4.01
C LEU A 62 -2.83 -45.59 4.61
N SER A 63 -3.23 -46.56 3.79
CA SER A 63 -3.97 -47.74 4.25
C SER A 63 -3.23 -48.53 5.34
N ARG A 64 -1.89 -48.66 5.22
CA ARG A 64 -1.09 -49.32 6.26
C ARG A 64 -0.93 -48.47 7.51
N TYR A 65 -0.86 -47.15 7.37
CA TYR A 65 -0.81 -46.23 8.52
C TYR A 65 -2.13 -46.27 9.29
N LEU A 66 -3.25 -46.13 8.57
CA LEU A 66 -4.60 -46.23 9.12
C LEU A 66 -4.93 -47.62 9.70
N GLY A 67 -4.28 -48.68 9.22
CA GLY A 67 -4.46 -50.04 9.75
C GLY A 67 -3.68 -50.33 11.04
N ARG A 68 -2.85 -49.42 11.54
CA ARG A 68 -2.01 -49.62 12.75
C ARG A 68 -2.62 -49.07 14.04
N GLY A 69 -3.69 -48.28 13.94
CA GLY A 69 -4.38 -47.70 15.08
C GLY A 69 -5.90 -47.71 14.90
N TYR A 70 -6.62 -47.20 15.89
CA TYR A 70 -8.02 -46.84 15.71
C TYR A 70 -8.09 -45.51 14.95
N HIS A 71 -8.81 -45.52 13.83
CA HIS A 71 -9.11 -44.32 13.05
C HIS A 71 -10.60 -44.32 12.71
N GLU A 72 -11.29 -43.20 12.90
CA GLU A 72 -12.71 -43.11 12.58
C GLU A 72 -12.94 -43.06 11.07
N HIS A 73 -12.57 -41.92 10.47
CA HIS A 73 -12.56 -41.70 9.04
C HIS A 73 -11.40 -40.75 8.72
N PRO A 74 -10.49 -41.07 7.77
CA PRO A 74 -9.27 -40.29 7.58
C PRO A 74 -9.52 -38.82 7.22
N LEU A 75 -10.55 -38.55 6.41
CA LEU A 75 -10.95 -37.16 6.12
C LEU A 75 -11.44 -36.42 7.37
N LEU A 76 -12.13 -37.12 8.28
CA LEU A 76 -12.60 -36.53 9.54
C LEU A 76 -11.42 -36.16 10.42
N GLU A 77 -10.45 -37.07 10.60
CA GLU A 77 -9.24 -36.81 11.37
C GLU A 77 -8.40 -35.66 10.80
N ILE A 78 -8.27 -35.57 9.46
CA ILE A 78 -7.58 -34.44 8.83
C ILE A 78 -8.32 -33.14 9.12
N GLY A 79 -9.65 -33.12 8.94
CA GLY A 79 -10.46 -31.93 9.18
C GLY A 79 -10.43 -31.47 10.64
N GLU A 80 -10.51 -32.41 11.58
CA GLU A 80 -10.42 -32.15 13.01
C GLU A 80 -9.07 -31.55 13.39
N ASP A 81 -7.96 -32.15 12.93
CA ASP A 81 -6.62 -31.65 13.24
C ASP A 81 -6.37 -30.27 12.63
N LEU A 82 -6.87 -30.03 11.41
CA LEU A 82 -6.82 -28.72 10.76
C LEU A 82 -7.63 -27.67 11.52
N LEU A 83 -8.84 -28.02 11.98
CA LEU A 83 -9.67 -27.16 12.80
C LEU A 83 -8.99 -26.85 14.15
N CYS A 84 -8.46 -27.87 14.83
CA CYS A 84 -7.72 -27.73 16.08
C CYS A 84 -6.48 -26.84 15.93
N ASN A 85 -5.72 -27.00 14.83
CA ASN A 85 -4.59 -26.13 14.50
C ASN A 85 -5.04 -24.67 14.35
N GLN A 86 -6.16 -24.41 13.64
CA GLN A 86 -6.68 -23.05 13.50
C GLN A 86 -7.13 -22.43 14.82
N LEU A 87 -7.77 -23.22 15.69
CA LEU A 87 -8.10 -22.79 17.04
C LEU A 87 -6.84 -22.47 17.86
N ALA A 88 -5.80 -23.28 17.74
CA ALA A 88 -4.52 -23.02 18.40
C ALA A 88 -3.86 -21.74 17.89
N HIS A 89 -4.04 -21.35 16.62
CA HIS A 89 -3.57 -20.05 16.15
C HIS A 89 -4.26 -18.86 16.83
N HIS A 90 -5.55 -19.01 17.13
CA HIS A 90 -6.35 -17.97 17.80
C HIS A 90 -6.08 -17.93 19.31
N GLN A 91 -5.89 -19.08 19.94
CA GLN A 91 -5.77 -19.19 21.40
C GLN A 91 -4.32 -19.13 21.89
N ILE A 92 -3.38 -19.69 21.14
CA ILE A 92 -2.01 -19.96 21.58
C ILE A 92 -1.00 -19.16 20.78
N CYS A 93 -0.80 -19.45 19.49
CA CYS A 93 0.28 -18.83 18.71
C CYS A 93 -0.15 -18.52 17.27
N PRO A 94 -0.20 -17.25 16.83
CA PRO A 94 0.33 -16.09 17.55
C PRO A 94 -0.65 -15.48 18.56
N ARG A 95 -1.92 -15.89 18.61
CA ARG A 95 -2.99 -15.35 19.49
C ARG A 95 -3.39 -13.89 19.24
N ASN A 96 -2.46 -13.04 18.81
CA ASN A 96 -2.73 -11.67 18.40
C ASN A 96 -1.69 -11.21 17.34
N MET A 97 -1.99 -10.09 16.69
CA MET A 97 -1.10 -9.53 15.68
C MET A 97 0.27 -9.08 16.26
N GLU A 98 0.33 -8.64 17.52
CA GLU A 98 1.57 -8.12 18.11
C GLU A 98 2.63 -9.23 18.23
N PHE A 99 2.22 -10.40 18.69
CA PHE A 99 3.05 -11.60 18.71
C PHE A 99 3.39 -12.11 17.32
N HIS A 100 2.44 -12.05 16.36
CA HIS A 100 2.73 -12.37 14.96
C HIS A 100 3.85 -11.46 14.41
N HIS A 101 3.84 -10.17 14.76
CA HIS A 101 4.89 -9.23 14.37
C HIS A 101 6.23 -9.50 15.03
N GLN A 102 6.26 -9.93 16.29
CA GLN A 102 7.49 -10.36 16.95
C GLN A 102 8.13 -11.55 16.21
N ILE A 103 7.30 -12.51 15.78
CA ILE A 103 7.74 -13.67 14.99
C ILE A 103 8.27 -13.20 13.63
N LEU A 104 7.49 -12.38 12.88
CA LEU A 104 7.92 -11.79 11.59
C LEU A 104 9.26 -11.06 11.70
N GLU A 105 9.46 -10.28 12.76
CA GLU A 105 10.72 -9.58 12.99
C GLU A 105 11.89 -10.55 13.21
N GLY A 106 11.68 -11.60 14.01
CA GLY A 106 12.67 -12.66 14.21
C GLY A 106 13.06 -13.37 12.91
N VAL A 107 12.07 -13.74 12.10
CA VAL A 107 12.28 -14.36 10.79
C VAL A 107 13.01 -13.40 9.84
N GLY A 108 12.56 -12.14 9.74
CA GLY A 108 13.16 -11.13 8.87
C GLY A 108 14.63 -10.87 9.21
N GLN A 109 14.97 -10.78 10.50
CA GLN A 109 16.36 -10.61 10.96
C GLN A 109 17.28 -11.77 10.55
N ALA A 110 16.78 -13.00 10.49
CA ALA A 110 17.59 -14.17 10.15
C ALA A 110 17.90 -14.27 8.65
N ILE A 111 16.95 -13.86 7.81
CA ILE A 111 16.98 -14.05 6.36
C ILE A 111 17.63 -12.85 5.64
N GLY A 112 17.37 -11.62 6.09
CA GLY A 112 17.88 -10.38 5.49
C GLY A 112 17.11 -9.91 4.24
N GLU A 113 17.47 -8.74 3.70
CA GLU A 113 16.73 -8.05 2.63
C GLU A 113 16.80 -8.74 1.24
N GLN A 114 17.73 -9.68 1.04
CA GLN A 114 17.97 -10.32 -0.27
C GLN A 114 16.95 -11.41 -0.64
N GLU A 115 16.12 -11.89 0.29
CA GLU A 115 15.12 -12.92 0.01
C GLU A 115 13.68 -12.37 0.04
N LYS A 116 12.82 -12.95 -0.80
CA LYS A 116 11.48 -12.43 -1.11
C LYS A 116 10.57 -12.42 0.13
N LYS A 117 9.77 -11.36 0.30
CA LYS A 117 8.69 -11.21 1.31
C LYS A 117 7.86 -12.49 1.52
N SER A 118 7.57 -13.20 0.43
CA SER A 118 6.84 -14.47 0.45
C SER A 118 7.53 -15.61 1.23
N CYS A 119 8.86 -15.61 1.34
CA CYS A 119 9.62 -16.60 2.11
C CYS A 119 9.56 -16.29 3.61
N ILE A 120 9.61 -15.00 3.99
CA ILE A 120 9.45 -14.55 5.37
C ILE A 120 8.08 -14.98 5.88
N GLU A 121 7.02 -14.64 5.14
CA GLU A 121 5.64 -15.02 5.48
C GLU A 121 5.48 -16.55 5.64
N TYR A 122 6.07 -17.32 4.72
CA TYR A 122 6.03 -18.78 4.77
C TYR A 122 6.74 -19.33 6.01
N LEU A 123 7.95 -18.83 6.33
CA LEU A 123 8.72 -19.30 7.48
C LEU A 123 8.11 -18.89 8.81
N THR A 124 7.53 -17.69 8.89
CA THR A 124 6.74 -17.25 10.03
C THR A 124 5.60 -18.23 10.30
N HIS A 125 4.81 -18.53 9.27
CA HIS A 125 3.71 -19.46 9.42
C HIS A 125 4.18 -20.89 9.75
N ALA A 126 5.26 -21.36 9.13
CA ALA A 126 5.85 -22.66 9.44
C ALA A 126 6.32 -22.75 10.92
N PHE A 127 6.83 -21.65 11.48
CA PHE A 127 7.20 -21.60 12.90
C PHE A 127 5.96 -21.63 13.81
N GLU A 128 4.93 -20.84 13.49
CA GLU A 128 3.66 -20.82 14.22
C GLU A 128 2.98 -22.19 14.21
N ASP A 129 2.99 -22.89 13.07
CA ASP A 129 2.46 -24.24 12.91
C ASP A 129 3.17 -25.27 13.80
N VAL A 130 4.50 -25.17 13.96
CA VAL A 130 5.25 -26.07 14.86
C VAL A 130 4.76 -25.91 16.31
N ILE A 131 4.45 -24.69 16.74
CA ILE A 131 3.95 -24.40 18.08
C ILE A 131 2.50 -24.89 18.22
N ALA A 132 1.64 -24.52 17.27
CA ALA A 132 0.23 -24.86 17.27
C ALA A 132 0.03 -26.39 17.26
N ASN A 133 0.69 -27.10 16.34
CA ASN A 133 0.56 -28.55 16.21
C ASN A 133 1.09 -29.30 17.44
N ALA A 134 2.20 -28.84 18.04
CA ALA A 134 2.70 -29.43 19.27
C ALA A 134 1.67 -29.27 20.40
N TRP A 135 1.11 -28.07 20.56
CA TRP A 135 0.07 -27.81 21.55
C TRP A 135 -1.19 -28.66 21.32
N CYS A 136 -1.65 -28.79 20.07
CA CYS A 136 -2.80 -29.63 19.73
C CYS A 136 -2.57 -31.09 20.10
N LYS A 137 -1.40 -31.65 19.76
CA LYS A 137 -1.06 -33.04 20.11
C LYS A 137 -1.13 -33.30 21.61
N LEU A 138 -0.69 -32.36 22.45
CA LEU A 138 -0.75 -32.50 23.90
C LEU A 138 -2.17 -32.46 24.44
N ASN A 139 -3.01 -31.56 23.92
CA ASN A 139 -4.34 -31.30 24.50
C ASN A 139 -5.44 -32.21 23.94
N PHE A 140 -5.32 -32.66 22.69
CA PHE A 140 -6.34 -33.50 22.04
C PHE A 140 -5.95 -34.98 21.99
N SER A 141 -4.67 -35.33 22.23
CA SER A 141 -4.08 -36.69 22.28
C SER A 141 -4.16 -37.52 20.98
N HIS A 142 -5.32 -37.53 20.31
CA HIS A 142 -5.55 -38.07 18.97
C HIS A 142 -5.34 -36.96 17.95
N PHE A 143 -4.15 -36.92 17.34
CA PHE A 143 -3.72 -35.90 16.37
C PHE A 143 -3.02 -36.62 15.19
N LYS A 144 -3.81 -37.41 14.45
CA LYS A 144 -3.36 -38.37 13.42
C LYS A 144 -3.66 -37.93 11.99
N GLY A 145 -4.51 -36.93 11.81
CA GLY A 145 -4.84 -36.32 10.52
C GLY A 145 -3.74 -35.39 10.00
N MET A 146 -3.04 -34.65 10.86
CA MET A 146 -1.98 -33.73 10.43
C MET A 146 -0.80 -34.42 9.72
N PRO A 147 -0.30 -35.60 10.17
CA PRO A 147 0.67 -36.37 9.40
C PRO A 147 0.16 -36.82 8.02
N ILE A 148 -1.13 -37.12 7.89
CA ILE A 148 -1.76 -37.47 6.60
C ILE A 148 -1.79 -36.24 5.69
N PHE A 149 -2.16 -35.08 6.23
CA PHE A 149 -2.12 -33.81 5.51
C PHE A 149 -0.70 -33.52 4.98
N PHE A 150 0.33 -33.59 5.82
CA PHE A 150 1.72 -33.39 5.38
C PHE A 150 2.14 -34.38 4.29
N TYR A 151 1.73 -35.65 4.41
CA TYR A 151 2.01 -36.67 3.41
C TYR A 151 1.38 -36.32 2.05
N ASP A 152 0.15 -35.80 2.07
CA ASP A 152 -0.63 -35.45 0.87
C ASP A 152 -0.02 -34.28 0.09
N GLN A 153 0.61 -33.31 0.77
CA GLN A 153 1.22 -32.14 0.11
C GLN A 153 2.36 -32.47 -0.88
N ALA A 154 2.91 -33.69 -0.83
CA ALA A 154 3.85 -34.17 -1.85
C ALA A 154 3.18 -34.44 -3.20
N TYR A 155 1.87 -34.73 -3.23
CA TYR A 155 1.17 -35.10 -4.45
C TYR A 155 1.08 -33.93 -5.44
N LEU A 156 1.26 -34.25 -6.72
CA LEU A 156 1.14 -33.31 -7.82
C LEU A 156 0.01 -33.81 -8.73
N PRO A 157 -1.06 -33.02 -8.93
CA PRO A 157 -2.15 -33.43 -9.80
C PRO A 157 -1.66 -33.56 -11.26
N PRO A 158 -2.31 -34.43 -12.06
CA PRO A 158 -1.95 -34.58 -13.46
C PRO A 158 -2.12 -33.30 -14.26
N SER A 159 -1.05 -32.80 -14.91
CA SER A 159 -1.15 -31.69 -15.86
C SER A 159 -1.94 -32.10 -17.11
N VAL A 160 -2.74 -31.17 -17.65
CA VAL A 160 -3.59 -31.36 -18.85
C VAL A 160 -2.76 -31.71 -20.09
N THR A 161 -1.47 -31.37 -20.10
CA THR A 161 -0.50 -31.81 -21.10
C THR A 161 0.49 -32.77 -20.46
N ARG A 162 0.27 -34.09 -20.61
CA ARG A 162 1.22 -35.11 -20.16
C ARG A 162 1.76 -35.88 -21.34
N THR A 163 3.09 -35.98 -21.44
CA THR A 163 3.74 -36.94 -22.33
C THR A 163 3.82 -38.30 -21.66
N PHE A 164 3.92 -39.37 -22.43
CA PHE A 164 4.08 -40.75 -21.92
C PHE A 164 5.31 -40.90 -21.01
N LYS A 165 6.35 -40.09 -21.22
CA LYS A 165 7.55 -40.04 -20.36
C LYS A 165 7.25 -39.51 -18.95
N ASP A 166 6.36 -38.52 -18.81
CA ASP A 166 6.03 -37.94 -17.51
C ASP A 166 5.31 -38.96 -16.62
N ARG A 167 4.42 -39.78 -17.22
CA ARG A 167 3.77 -40.89 -16.51
C ARG A 167 4.76 -41.97 -16.07
N ILE A 168 5.75 -42.31 -16.90
CA ILE A 168 6.78 -43.30 -16.55
C ILE A 168 7.72 -42.79 -15.44
N MET A 169 8.12 -41.51 -15.49
CA MET A 169 8.97 -40.90 -14.46
C MET A 169 8.24 -40.78 -13.11
N GLU A 170 6.94 -40.54 -13.10
CA GLU A 170 6.11 -40.50 -11.88
C GLU A 170 5.94 -41.89 -11.25
N ILE A 171 5.89 -42.95 -12.06
CA ILE A 171 5.89 -44.35 -11.59
C ILE A 171 7.26 -44.73 -11.01
N LEU A 172 8.37 -44.23 -11.59
CA LEU A 172 9.74 -44.55 -11.16
C LEU A 172 10.22 -43.70 -9.97
N PHE A 173 9.73 -42.46 -9.82
CA PHE A 173 10.11 -41.54 -8.76
C PHE A 173 8.87 -41.03 -8.02
N SER A 174 8.60 -41.62 -6.86
CA SER A 174 7.53 -41.13 -5.98
C SER A 174 7.75 -39.65 -5.66
N PRO A 175 6.69 -38.81 -5.70
CA PRO A 175 6.78 -37.38 -5.37
C PRO A 175 7.49 -37.16 -4.03
N ARG A 176 8.41 -36.20 -4.00
CA ARG A 176 9.22 -35.84 -2.82
C ARG A 176 8.93 -34.42 -2.39
N PHE A 177 9.15 -34.15 -1.11
CA PHE A 177 9.06 -32.80 -0.56
C PHE A 177 10.17 -31.89 -1.08
N SER A 178 9.85 -30.60 -1.19
CA SER A 178 10.88 -29.56 -1.31
C SER A 178 11.81 -29.55 -0.07
N PRO A 179 13.07 -29.09 -0.19
CA PRO A 179 14.03 -29.14 0.93
C PRO A 179 13.55 -28.43 2.19
N LEU A 180 12.92 -27.25 2.05
CA LEU A 180 12.41 -26.49 3.19
C LEU A 180 11.19 -27.17 3.83
N TYR A 181 10.25 -27.67 3.01
CA TYR A 181 9.08 -28.38 3.50
C TYR A 181 9.46 -29.68 4.22
N GLU A 182 10.42 -30.44 3.68
CA GLU A 182 10.94 -31.64 4.34
C GLU A 182 11.51 -31.31 5.72
N ALA A 183 12.26 -30.20 5.85
CA ALA A 183 12.78 -29.77 7.14
C ALA A 183 11.66 -29.39 8.11
N PHE A 184 10.65 -28.65 7.65
CA PHE A 184 9.47 -28.28 8.43
C PHE A 184 8.71 -29.52 8.95
N VAL A 185 8.41 -30.49 8.08
CA VAL A 185 7.71 -31.73 8.48
C VAL A 185 8.55 -32.52 9.48
N LYS A 186 9.87 -32.64 9.25
CA LYS A 186 10.77 -33.30 10.20
C LYS A 186 10.79 -32.63 11.56
N ILE A 187 10.83 -31.29 11.61
CA ILE A 187 10.82 -30.55 12.88
C ILE A 187 9.51 -30.76 13.62
N ASN A 188 8.36 -30.69 12.95
CA ASN A 188 7.05 -31.00 13.54
C ASN A 188 7.04 -32.40 14.17
N LEU A 189 7.35 -33.43 13.38
CA LEU A 189 7.26 -34.80 13.85
C LEU A 189 8.32 -35.16 14.90
N LEU A 190 9.48 -34.49 14.91
CA LEU A 190 10.45 -34.64 16.01
C LEU A 190 10.03 -33.87 17.27
N ALA A 191 9.23 -32.82 17.14
CA ALA A 191 8.67 -32.08 18.26
C ALA A 191 7.58 -32.92 18.96
N TRP A 192 6.60 -33.44 18.20
CA TRP A 192 5.39 -34.03 18.77
C TRP A 192 4.93 -35.36 18.15
N GLY A 193 5.49 -35.78 17.00
CA GLY A 193 5.04 -36.95 16.26
C GLY A 193 5.50 -38.29 16.84
N ASP A 194 4.72 -39.33 16.56
CA ASP A 194 5.02 -40.70 16.94
C ASP A 194 5.86 -41.43 15.87
N LYS A 195 6.39 -42.61 16.21
CA LYS A 195 7.18 -43.43 15.27
C LYS A 195 6.40 -43.81 14.00
N GLU A 196 5.09 -43.97 14.12
CA GLU A 196 4.19 -44.32 13.01
C GLU A 196 3.98 -43.15 12.05
N ASP A 197 3.81 -41.94 12.60
CA ASP A 197 3.64 -40.70 11.84
C ASP A 197 4.88 -40.44 10.99
N LEU A 198 6.06 -40.59 11.60
CA LEU A 198 7.35 -40.50 10.91
C LEU A 198 7.48 -41.58 9.83
N TRP A 199 7.00 -42.80 10.08
CA TRP A 199 7.05 -43.88 9.10
C TRP A 199 6.24 -43.57 7.84
N LEU A 200 5.06 -42.94 7.98
CA LEU A 200 4.22 -42.54 6.86
C LEU A 200 4.95 -41.52 5.96
N VAL A 201 5.37 -40.40 6.52
CA VAL A 201 5.96 -39.29 5.73
C VAL A 201 7.37 -39.59 5.23
N LYS A 202 8.11 -40.51 5.87
CA LYS A 202 9.50 -40.83 5.49
C LYS A 202 9.65 -41.29 4.04
N ARG A 203 8.58 -41.80 3.44
CA ARG A 203 8.52 -42.18 2.02
C ARG A 203 8.67 -40.97 1.08
N ARG A 204 8.29 -39.77 1.53
CA ARG A 204 8.36 -38.51 0.79
C ARG A 204 9.67 -37.76 1.02
N PHE A 205 10.47 -38.16 2.00
CA PHE A 205 11.75 -37.51 2.33
C PHE A 205 12.84 -37.82 1.30
N THR A 206 13.57 -36.80 0.88
CA THR A 206 14.81 -36.93 0.11
C THR A 206 15.99 -37.34 1.00
N ASN A 207 15.96 -37.00 2.29
CA ASN A 207 17.02 -37.25 3.27
C ASN A 207 18.39 -36.70 2.86
N ARG A 208 18.42 -35.59 2.11
CA ARG A 208 19.68 -34.88 1.81
C ARG A 208 20.40 -34.50 3.11
N LYS A 209 21.73 -34.60 3.09
CA LYS A 209 22.58 -34.28 4.25
C LYS A 209 22.35 -32.85 4.74
N SER A 210 22.21 -31.89 3.83
CA SER A 210 21.92 -30.49 4.14
C SER A 210 20.63 -30.32 4.95
N ILE A 211 19.56 -31.03 4.58
CA ILE A 211 18.26 -30.99 5.28
C ILE A 211 18.41 -31.55 6.70
N ASN A 212 19.02 -32.72 6.85
CA ASN A 212 19.20 -33.34 8.16
C ASN A 212 20.11 -32.50 9.08
N THR A 213 21.14 -31.86 8.52
CA THR A 213 21.99 -30.92 9.27
C THR A 213 21.19 -29.70 9.73
N ALA A 214 20.36 -29.11 8.88
CA ALA A 214 19.50 -27.98 9.23
C ALA A 214 18.48 -28.34 10.32
N VAL A 215 17.79 -29.48 10.18
CA VAL A 215 16.83 -29.99 11.19
C VAL A 215 17.53 -30.20 12.53
N ASN A 216 18.67 -30.89 12.55
CA ASN A 216 19.43 -31.12 13.79
C ASN A 216 19.90 -29.80 14.42
N LYS A 217 20.31 -28.83 13.61
CA LYS A 217 20.69 -27.48 14.06
C LYS A 217 19.50 -26.78 14.73
N VAL A 218 18.32 -26.76 14.09
CA VAL A 218 17.10 -26.17 14.67
C VAL A 218 16.73 -26.86 15.98
N MET A 219 16.62 -28.18 15.98
CA MET A 219 16.23 -28.96 17.18
C MET A 219 17.20 -28.72 18.35
N LYS A 220 18.50 -28.59 18.08
CA LYS A 220 19.51 -28.29 19.10
C LYS A 220 19.41 -26.86 19.61
N ILE A 221 19.31 -25.88 18.71
CA ILE A 221 19.28 -24.46 19.08
C ILE A 221 18.02 -24.10 19.87
N LEU A 222 16.88 -24.72 19.53
CA LEU A 222 15.61 -24.56 20.26
C LEU A 222 15.49 -25.47 21.48
N ASN A 223 16.51 -26.30 21.77
CA ASN A 223 16.53 -27.25 22.87
C ASN A 223 15.34 -28.25 22.89
N LEU A 224 14.96 -28.76 21.70
CA LEU A 224 13.83 -29.67 21.52
C LEU A 224 14.24 -31.15 21.38
N GLN A 225 15.53 -31.46 21.54
CA GLN A 225 16.07 -32.82 21.33
C GLN A 225 15.71 -33.81 22.45
N VAL A 226 15.51 -33.30 23.67
CA VAL A 226 15.33 -34.10 24.89
C VAL A 226 14.16 -33.53 25.67
N GLY A 227 13.41 -34.39 26.38
CA GLY A 227 12.27 -34.01 27.20
C GLY A 227 10.95 -34.57 26.68
N SER A 228 9.94 -34.55 27.55
CA SER A 228 8.58 -34.94 27.21
C SER A 228 7.92 -33.91 26.28
N LEU A 229 6.76 -34.25 25.72
CA LEU A 229 6.01 -33.33 24.86
C LEU A 229 5.64 -32.04 25.62
N GLU A 230 5.26 -32.16 26.89
CA GLU A 230 4.94 -31.03 27.78
C GLU A 230 6.14 -30.09 27.92
N HIS A 231 7.35 -30.63 28.10
CA HIS A 231 8.56 -29.82 28.20
C HIS A 231 8.84 -29.02 26.93
N LYS A 232 8.68 -29.66 25.76
CA LYS A 232 8.89 -29.00 24.46
C LYS A 232 7.86 -27.90 24.23
N ILE A 233 6.60 -28.14 24.60
CA ILE A 233 5.53 -27.14 24.49
C ILE A 233 5.74 -25.98 25.44
N ASP A 234 6.22 -26.23 26.66
CA ASP A 234 6.58 -25.16 27.61
C ASP A 234 7.68 -24.26 27.01
N ILE A 235 8.68 -24.82 26.32
CA ILE A 235 9.69 -24.01 25.63
C ILE A 235 9.05 -23.20 24.49
N LEU A 236 8.28 -23.87 23.63
CA LEU A 236 7.70 -23.28 22.42
C LEU A 236 6.62 -22.23 22.70
N SER A 237 5.91 -22.34 23.82
CA SER A 237 4.79 -21.46 24.18
C SER A 237 5.21 -20.21 24.96
N ARG A 238 6.52 -20.02 25.22
CA ARG A 238 7.07 -18.82 25.88
C ARG A 238 7.04 -17.62 24.94
N ASN A 239 5.89 -16.95 24.91
CA ASN A 239 5.61 -15.83 24.02
C ASN A 239 6.63 -14.68 24.05
N HIS A 240 7.18 -14.33 25.23
CA HIS A 240 8.22 -13.32 25.38
C HIS A 240 9.52 -13.63 24.61
N ASN A 241 9.74 -14.90 24.22
CA ASN A 241 10.91 -15.33 23.46
C ASN A 241 10.59 -15.65 21.99
N TRP A 242 9.36 -15.45 21.52
CA TRP A 242 8.98 -15.86 20.16
C TRP A 242 9.79 -15.18 19.07
N GLN A 243 10.16 -13.91 19.23
CA GLN A 243 11.09 -13.25 18.31
C GLN A 243 12.44 -13.98 18.23
N GLU A 244 13.03 -14.34 19.37
CA GLU A 244 14.33 -15.02 19.42
C GLU A 244 14.24 -16.46 18.90
N LEU A 245 13.17 -17.18 19.24
CA LEU A 245 12.92 -18.54 18.78
C LEU A 245 12.69 -18.58 17.26
N ALA A 246 11.91 -17.64 16.74
CA ALA A 246 11.66 -17.50 15.29
C ALA A 246 12.95 -17.15 14.52
N PHE A 247 13.78 -16.27 15.08
CA PHE A 247 15.11 -15.96 14.54
C PHE A 247 15.99 -17.21 14.49
N LYS A 248 16.08 -17.95 15.59
CA LYS A 248 16.87 -19.19 15.70
C LYS A 248 16.39 -20.28 14.76
N PHE A 249 15.07 -20.47 14.66
CA PHE A 249 14.42 -21.39 13.74
C PHE A 249 14.80 -21.07 12.29
N SER A 250 14.61 -19.80 11.89
CA SER A 250 14.85 -19.34 10.53
C SER A 250 16.34 -19.38 10.16
N LEU A 251 17.24 -19.01 11.08
CA LEU A 251 18.69 -19.10 10.89
C LEU A 251 19.17 -20.56 10.72
N GLY A 252 18.46 -21.52 11.31
CA GLY A 252 18.70 -22.94 11.11
C GLY A 252 18.31 -23.43 9.72
N LEU A 253 17.25 -22.85 9.14
CA LEU A 253 16.68 -23.26 7.85
C LEU A 253 17.16 -22.43 6.66
N ARG A 254 17.82 -21.29 6.87
CA ARG A 254 18.26 -20.35 5.84
C ARG A 254 18.97 -21.00 4.64
N SER A 255 19.83 -21.99 4.89
CA SER A 255 20.57 -22.67 3.82
C SER A 255 19.71 -23.54 2.89
N LEU A 256 18.43 -23.72 3.20
CA LEU A 256 17.47 -24.49 2.41
C LEU A 256 16.50 -23.60 1.61
N LEU A 257 16.68 -22.27 1.67
CA LEU A 257 15.84 -21.32 0.98
C LEU A 257 16.23 -21.24 -0.51
N GLU A 258 15.46 -21.96 -1.33
CA GLU A 258 15.55 -21.97 -2.79
C GLU A 258 14.25 -21.37 -3.40
N GLY A 259 13.76 -20.28 -2.79
CA GLY A 259 12.47 -19.64 -3.12
C GLY A 259 11.30 -20.12 -2.25
N LYS A 260 10.09 -19.61 -2.54
CA LYS A 260 8.86 -19.97 -1.78
C LYS A 260 8.57 -21.47 -2.01
N PRO A 261 8.41 -22.27 -0.94
CA PRO A 261 7.94 -23.64 -1.09
C PRO A 261 6.59 -23.69 -1.79
N LYS A 262 6.39 -24.76 -2.55
CA LYS A 262 5.17 -24.96 -3.34
C LYS A 262 4.12 -25.77 -2.55
N GLU A 263 4.53 -26.41 -1.46
CA GLU A 263 3.66 -27.17 -0.56
C GLU A 263 2.86 -26.21 0.33
N GLU A 264 1.61 -26.59 0.65
CA GLU A 264 0.81 -25.81 1.61
C GLU A 264 1.13 -26.22 3.05
N LEU A 265 1.02 -25.26 3.97
CA LEU A 265 1.07 -25.47 5.42
C LEU A 265 -0.34 -25.83 5.94
N SER A 266 -0.51 -25.99 7.26
CA SER A 266 -1.74 -26.53 7.84
C SER A 266 -2.97 -25.73 7.41
N SER A 267 -2.98 -24.41 7.57
CA SER A 267 -3.96 -23.53 6.91
C SER A 267 -3.57 -22.06 7.12
N ASP A 268 -3.83 -21.17 6.15
CA ASP A 268 -3.53 -19.74 6.31
C ASP A 268 -4.08 -19.19 7.63
N ASN A 269 -3.26 -18.51 8.42
CA ASN A 269 -3.74 -17.88 9.64
C ASN A 269 -4.34 -16.49 9.37
N GLN A 270 -5.28 -16.08 10.22
CA GLN A 270 -5.98 -14.80 10.10
C GLN A 270 -5.01 -13.61 10.13
N TYR A 271 -3.90 -13.73 10.86
CA TYR A 271 -2.91 -12.68 11.05
C TYR A 271 -2.05 -12.43 9.81
N GLN A 272 -1.81 -13.47 9.00
CA GLN A 272 -1.11 -13.39 7.72
C GLN A 272 -1.99 -12.77 6.63
N ARG A 273 -3.30 -13.05 6.64
CA ARG A 273 -4.28 -12.51 5.68
C ARG A 273 -4.74 -11.09 6.02
N ASN A 274 -4.75 -10.74 7.31
CA ASN A 274 -4.90 -9.37 7.78
C ASN A 274 -3.63 -8.58 7.44
N THR A 275 -3.48 -8.30 6.14
CA THR A 275 -2.59 -7.28 5.56
C THR A 275 -2.49 -6.17 6.58
N ILE A 276 -1.29 -6.01 7.17
CA ILE A 276 -1.02 -5.25 8.39
C ILE A 276 -2.13 -4.25 8.67
N ASN A 277 -3.02 -4.57 9.62
CA ASN A 277 -4.10 -3.68 10.01
C ASN A 277 -3.55 -2.24 10.01
N PRO A 278 -4.09 -1.31 9.19
CA PRO A 278 -3.47 0.01 9.01
C PRO A 278 -3.21 0.72 10.33
N ALA A 279 -4.05 0.51 11.35
CA ALA A 279 -3.85 1.05 12.69
C ALA A 279 -2.65 0.43 13.41
N LEU A 280 -2.47 -0.89 13.31
CA LEU A 280 -1.31 -1.56 13.92
C LEU A 280 -0.01 -1.25 13.18
N ARG A 281 -0.07 -1.16 11.84
CA ARG A 281 1.07 -0.71 11.03
C ARG A 281 1.57 0.65 11.49
N LYS A 282 0.64 1.59 11.73
CA LYS A 282 0.95 2.92 12.25
C LYS A 282 1.63 2.83 13.62
N ARG A 283 1.08 2.05 14.56
CA ARG A 283 1.71 1.84 15.88
C ARG A 283 3.13 1.27 15.77
N ILE A 284 3.35 0.27 14.91
CA ILE A 284 4.68 -0.34 14.71
C ILE A 284 5.65 0.70 14.16
N VAL A 285 5.23 1.49 13.18
CA VAL A 285 6.06 2.54 12.57
C VAL A 285 6.31 3.69 13.57
N GLU A 286 5.34 4.05 14.42
CA GLU A 286 5.50 4.98 15.55
C GLU A 286 6.53 4.47 16.56
N THR A 287 6.39 3.23 17.02
CA THR A 287 7.34 2.60 17.95
C THR A 287 8.74 2.48 17.33
N MET A 288 8.83 2.20 16.03
CA MET A 288 10.10 2.26 15.28
C MET A 288 10.67 3.68 15.30
N TYR A 289 9.84 4.69 15.04
CA TYR A 289 10.27 6.08 14.95
C TYR A 289 10.82 6.57 16.29
N GLU A 290 10.15 6.21 17.39
CA GLU A 290 10.59 6.48 18.76
C GLU A 290 11.88 5.73 19.12
N ASN A 291 11.97 4.43 18.82
CA ASN A 291 13.09 3.56 19.21
C ASN A 291 14.24 3.51 18.20
N LYS A 292 14.14 4.22 17.07
CA LYS A 292 15.14 4.28 15.99
C LYS A 292 15.54 2.92 15.39
N ARG A 293 14.63 1.94 15.39
CA ARG A 293 14.90 0.58 14.89
C ARG A 293 13.94 0.20 13.77
N LYS A 294 14.46 -0.01 12.57
CA LYS A 294 13.70 -0.43 11.38
C LYS A 294 13.26 -1.90 11.51
N PRO A 295 11.98 -2.24 11.30
CA PRO A 295 11.54 -3.61 11.17
C PRO A 295 12.18 -4.29 9.95
N SER A 296 12.65 -5.52 10.13
CA SER A 296 13.42 -6.25 9.11
C SER A 296 12.57 -6.83 7.99
N TYR A 297 11.25 -6.89 8.18
CA TYR A 297 10.28 -7.47 7.23
C TYR A 297 9.49 -6.43 6.43
N LEU A 298 9.64 -5.14 6.72
CA LEU A 298 8.97 -4.04 6.00
C LEU A 298 9.94 -3.34 5.05
N THR A 299 9.44 -2.98 3.87
CA THR A 299 10.27 -2.23 2.90
C THR A 299 10.45 -0.78 3.33
N SER A 300 11.55 -0.15 2.89
CA SER A 300 11.81 1.27 3.18
C SER A 300 10.67 2.16 2.69
N PHE A 301 10.14 1.90 1.49
CA PHE A 301 8.96 2.59 0.96
C PHE A 301 7.73 2.45 1.86
N GLU A 302 7.42 1.22 2.28
CA GLU A 302 6.28 0.91 3.13
C GLU A 302 6.33 1.67 4.47
N ILE A 303 7.51 1.79 5.05
CA ILE A 303 7.77 2.51 6.29
C ILE A 303 7.64 4.02 6.08
N THR A 304 8.37 4.57 5.09
CA THR A 304 8.39 6.02 4.80
C THR A 304 6.99 6.53 4.51
N ARG A 305 6.22 5.82 3.65
CA ARG A 305 4.82 6.15 3.38
C ARG A 305 3.99 6.20 4.66
N THR A 306 4.06 5.15 5.47
CA THR A 306 3.26 5.05 6.71
C THR A 306 3.64 6.16 7.68
N LEU A 307 4.93 6.47 7.81
CA LEU A 307 5.39 7.51 8.71
C LEU A 307 4.88 8.89 8.28
N TYR A 308 5.01 9.26 7.01
CA TYR A 308 4.48 10.53 6.53
C TYR A 308 2.94 10.57 6.60
N GLU A 309 2.27 9.43 6.45
CA GLU A 309 0.85 9.30 6.75
C GLU A 309 0.50 9.48 8.25
N ILE A 310 1.46 9.43 9.16
CA ILE A 310 1.26 9.73 10.59
C ILE A 310 1.63 11.20 10.84
N LEU A 311 2.85 11.60 10.48
CA LEU A 311 3.43 12.90 10.83
C LEU A 311 2.78 14.09 10.13
N SER A 312 2.31 13.94 8.89
CA SER A 312 1.87 15.10 8.10
C SER A 312 0.54 15.65 8.61
N PRO A 313 0.39 16.96 8.87
CA PRO A 313 -0.93 17.54 9.12
C PRO A 313 -1.76 17.49 7.83
N GLU A 314 -3.09 17.60 7.95
CA GLU A 314 -3.92 17.88 6.78
C GLU A 314 -3.70 19.34 6.38
N ILE A 315 -3.44 19.60 5.09
CA ILE A 315 -3.26 20.95 4.57
C ILE A 315 -4.50 21.28 3.73
N PRO A 316 -5.44 22.10 4.25
CA PRO A 316 -6.65 22.42 3.55
C PRO A 316 -6.40 23.26 2.30
N MET A 317 -7.18 23.00 1.27
CA MET A 317 -7.21 23.82 0.06
C MET A 317 -8.57 24.51 -0.04
N GLN A 318 -8.57 25.84 0.00
CA GLN A 318 -9.76 26.62 -0.28
C GLN A 318 -9.85 26.88 -1.78
N VAL A 319 -10.92 26.37 -2.39
CA VAL A 319 -11.27 26.62 -3.79
C VAL A 319 -12.67 27.23 -3.80
N ASP A 320 -12.76 28.53 -4.06
CA ASP A 320 -14.05 29.19 -4.28
C ASP A 320 -14.38 29.12 -5.76
N THR A 321 -15.40 28.33 -6.05
CA THR A 321 -15.96 28.23 -7.38
C THR A 321 -17.10 29.25 -7.51
N GLN A 322 -17.14 29.99 -8.61
CA GLN A 322 -18.18 31.00 -8.80
C GLN A 322 -19.56 30.32 -8.80
N LYS A 323 -20.43 30.74 -7.87
CA LYS A 323 -21.84 30.34 -7.87
C LYS A 323 -22.51 30.94 -9.10
N ARG A 324 -23.05 30.11 -9.99
CA ARG A 324 -23.93 30.58 -11.07
C ARG A 324 -25.34 30.72 -10.52
N GLY A 325 -25.98 31.86 -10.75
CA GLY A 325 -27.42 31.95 -10.61
C GLY A 325 -28.11 31.45 -11.86
N SER A 326 -29.26 30.78 -11.73
CA SER A 326 -30.25 30.73 -12.81
C SER A 326 -31.46 31.48 -12.34
N THR A 327 -31.98 32.34 -13.21
CA THR A 327 -33.33 32.87 -13.07
C THR A 327 -34.30 31.76 -13.42
N MET A 328 -35.19 31.41 -12.48
CA MET A 328 -36.32 30.54 -12.76
C MET A 328 -37.54 31.44 -12.93
N PRO A 329 -38.15 31.50 -14.13
CA PRO A 329 -39.31 32.36 -14.35
C PRO A 329 -40.49 31.80 -13.56
N LEU A 330 -40.99 32.55 -12.58
CA LEU A 330 -42.29 32.28 -11.98
C LEU A 330 -43.36 32.94 -12.84
N VAL A 331 -44.43 32.17 -13.09
CA VAL A 331 -45.57 32.43 -13.97
C VAL A 331 -45.83 33.92 -14.24
N PRO A 332 -45.88 34.37 -15.51
CA PRO A 332 -46.19 35.76 -15.85
C PRO A 332 -47.60 36.15 -15.37
N PHE A 333 -47.72 37.34 -14.76
CA PHE A 333 -49.01 37.90 -14.36
C PHE A 333 -49.32 39.11 -15.23
N ASN A 334 -50.44 39.03 -15.95
CA ASN A 334 -50.97 40.06 -16.84
C ASN A 334 -50.18 40.23 -18.16
N TYR A 335 -50.89 40.52 -19.24
CA TYR A 335 -50.33 40.59 -20.58
C TYR A 335 -50.75 41.88 -21.29
N GLU A 336 -49.89 42.38 -22.17
CA GLU A 336 -50.22 43.47 -23.10
C GLU A 336 -49.87 43.11 -24.54
N ALA A 337 -50.29 43.93 -25.49
CA ALA A 337 -49.99 43.73 -26.90
C ALA A 337 -48.51 44.06 -27.21
N PHE A 338 -47.88 43.28 -28.08
CA PHE A 338 -46.50 43.49 -28.48
C PHE A 338 -46.33 44.83 -29.24
N ASP A 339 -45.69 45.78 -28.59
CA ASP A 339 -45.18 47.01 -29.18
C ASP A 339 -43.69 46.82 -29.61
N PRO A 340 -43.36 46.92 -30.92
CA PRO A 340 -41.99 46.73 -31.44
C PRO A 340 -41.01 47.84 -31.03
N GLU A 341 -41.49 48.99 -30.56
CA GLU A 341 -40.61 50.06 -30.02
C GLU A 341 -40.20 49.78 -28.56
N ARG A 342 -40.94 48.91 -27.85
CA ARG A 342 -40.76 48.66 -26.41
C ARG A 342 -40.31 47.24 -26.06
N HIS A 343 -40.64 46.25 -26.89
CA HIS A 343 -40.44 44.84 -26.56
C HIS A 343 -39.47 44.13 -27.51
N SER A 344 -38.75 43.13 -27.00
CA SER A 344 -37.96 42.22 -27.81
C SER A 344 -38.83 41.10 -28.36
N ARG A 345 -38.45 40.54 -29.52
CA ARG A 345 -39.11 39.35 -30.08
C ARG A 345 -39.05 38.13 -29.15
N GLU A 346 -38.08 38.10 -28.24
CA GLU A 346 -37.89 37.04 -27.24
C GLU A 346 -38.95 37.09 -26.14
N ASP A 347 -39.63 38.23 -25.96
CA ASP A 347 -40.64 38.46 -24.93
C ASP A 347 -42.05 38.00 -25.37
N ILE A 348 -42.20 37.56 -26.63
CA ILE A 348 -43.48 37.15 -27.22
C ILE A 348 -43.96 35.83 -26.60
N ASP A 349 -45.15 35.86 -26.01
CA ASP A 349 -45.90 34.65 -25.67
C ASP A 349 -46.57 34.08 -26.94
N LEU A 350 -45.94 33.06 -27.52
CA LEU A 350 -46.43 32.37 -28.71
C LEU A 350 -47.79 31.66 -28.50
N TYR A 351 -48.25 31.51 -27.25
CA TYR A 351 -49.51 30.86 -26.92
C TYR A 351 -50.66 31.87 -26.69
N GLY A 352 -50.36 33.17 -26.66
CA GLY A 352 -51.33 34.22 -26.32
C GLY A 352 -51.52 35.27 -27.41
N LEU A 353 -52.76 35.45 -27.87
CA LEU A 353 -53.13 36.50 -28.84
C LEU A 353 -53.95 37.62 -28.17
N ALA A 354 -53.61 38.87 -28.46
CA ALA A 354 -54.33 40.07 -28.05
C ALA A 354 -55.05 40.69 -29.25
N VAL A 355 -56.20 41.31 -28.98
CA VAL A 355 -56.89 42.12 -29.98
C VAL A 355 -56.32 43.52 -29.92
N ASP A 356 -55.70 43.95 -31.01
CA ASP A 356 -55.02 45.23 -31.10
C ASP A 356 -55.17 45.83 -32.51
N PRO A 357 -55.90 46.95 -32.66
CA PRO A 357 -56.10 47.63 -33.93
C PRO A 357 -54.81 48.14 -34.59
N GLU A 358 -53.77 48.38 -33.79
CA GLU A 358 -52.49 48.92 -34.25
C GLU A 358 -51.41 47.84 -34.40
N SER A 359 -51.84 46.57 -34.46
CA SER A 359 -50.93 45.42 -34.50
C SER A 359 -49.90 45.51 -35.63
N PRO A 360 -48.60 45.26 -35.33
CA PRO A 360 -47.54 45.20 -36.33
C PRO A 360 -47.52 43.86 -37.09
N PHE A 361 -48.40 42.91 -36.78
CA PHE A 361 -48.43 41.58 -37.39
C PHE A 361 -49.60 41.42 -38.38
N PHE A 362 -50.81 41.22 -37.85
CA PHE A 362 -52.04 41.04 -38.63
C PHE A 362 -53.10 42.02 -38.13
N GLU A 363 -53.98 42.46 -39.02
CA GLU A 363 -55.06 43.40 -38.68
C GLU A 363 -55.88 42.87 -37.48
N LEU A 364 -55.98 43.68 -36.42
CA LEU A 364 -56.65 43.37 -35.14
C LEU A 364 -56.04 42.25 -34.29
N ILE A 365 -54.92 41.61 -34.69
CA ILE A 365 -54.33 40.48 -33.96
C ILE A 365 -52.86 40.75 -33.69
N ASN A 366 -52.51 40.86 -32.41
CA ASN A 366 -51.15 41.03 -31.93
C ASN A 366 -50.76 39.90 -30.96
N PHE A 367 -49.46 39.65 -30.79
CA PHE A 367 -48.98 38.72 -29.78
C PHE A 367 -49.03 39.37 -28.39
N ARG A 368 -49.22 38.54 -27.36
CA ARG A 368 -49.16 38.98 -25.96
C ARG A 368 -47.71 39.00 -25.48
N VAL A 369 -47.39 39.98 -24.66
CA VAL A 369 -46.14 40.10 -23.90
C VAL A 369 -46.47 40.21 -22.41
N PRO A 370 -45.78 39.49 -21.51
CA PRO A 370 -45.97 39.64 -20.06
C PRO A 370 -45.68 41.06 -19.58
N ARG A 371 -46.64 41.72 -18.92
CA ARG A 371 -46.42 43.04 -18.30
C ARG A 371 -45.50 42.98 -17.09
N TYR A 372 -45.61 41.91 -16.32
CA TYR A 372 -44.84 41.70 -15.10
C TYR A 372 -44.31 40.28 -15.09
N HIS A 373 -42.99 40.14 -15.06
CA HIS A 373 -42.31 38.89 -14.74
C HIS A 373 -41.62 39.06 -13.38
N TYR A 374 -41.65 38.02 -12.55
CA TYR A 374 -40.92 37.98 -11.29
C TYR A 374 -39.92 36.83 -11.37
N ASP A 375 -38.64 37.17 -11.47
CA ASP A 375 -37.57 36.18 -11.53
C ASP A 375 -37.12 35.83 -10.12
N LEU A 376 -37.22 34.54 -9.76
CA LEU A 376 -36.60 34.06 -8.54
C LEU A 376 -35.14 33.73 -8.85
N PHE A 377 -34.22 34.52 -8.31
CA PHE A 377 -32.79 34.23 -8.42
C PHE A 377 -32.44 33.09 -7.46
N ILE A 378 -32.25 31.88 -8.00
CA ILE A 378 -31.74 30.75 -7.22
C ILE A 378 -30.24 30.65 -7.47
N PRO A 379 -29.39 31.03 -6.49
CA PRO A 379 -27.96 30.75 -6.60
C PRO A 379 -27.77 29.23 -6.48
N TYR A 380 -27.25 28.59 -7.53
CA TYR A 380 -26.83 27.19 -7.47
C TYR A 380 -25.33 27.08 -7.68
N LYS A 381 -24.72 26.02 -7.13
CA LYS A 381 -23.37 25.64 -7.54
C LYS A 381 -23.54 24.79 -8.81
N PRO A 382 -23.10 25.25 -10.00
CA PRO A 382 -23.23 24.47 -11.23
C PRO A 382 -22.39 23.19 -11.23
N GLU A 383 -21.55 23.00 -10.21
CA GLU A 383 -20.64 21.88 -10.15
C GLU A 383 -21.32 20.63 -9.60
N ARG A 384 -21.23 19.56 -10.40
CA ARG A 384 -21.32 18.19 -9.91
C ARG A 384 -20.37 18.04 -8.71
N LYS A 385 -20.78 17.26 -7.69
CA LYS A 385 -19.80 16.57 -6.84
C LYS A 385 -18.74 15.94 -7.76
N GLY A 386 -17.49 16.41 -7.72
CA GLY A 386 -16.39 15.88 -8.55
C GLY A 386 -15.72 16.83 -9.56
N ALA A 387 -15.91 18.16 -9.51
CA ALA A 387 -15.21 19.10 -10.40
C ALA A 387 -13.97 19.77 -9.76
N PHE A 388 -13.17 19.01 -8.99
CA PHE A 388 -11.88 19.51 -8.53
C PHE A 388 -10.86 19.34 -9.68
N PRO A 389 -10.01 20.34 -10.00
CA PRO A 389 -9.03 20.19 -11.08
C PRO A 389 -7.97 19.14 -10.77
N ASP A 390 -7.37 18.57 -11.82
CA ASP A 390 -6.22 17.67 -11.67
C ASP A 390 -5.05 18.39 -10.99
N ILE A 391 -4.22 17.67 -10.23
CA ILE A 391 -3.15 18.25 -9.41
C ILE A 391 -1.78 17.80 -9.90
N CYS A 392 -0.89 18.76 -10.11
CA CYS A 392 0.53 18.51 -10.31
C CYS A 392 1.35 19.03 -9.13
N PHE A 393 2.22 18.19 -8.57
CA PHE A 393 3.23 18.59 -7.62
C PHE A 393 4.56 18.80 -8.33
N LEU A 394 5.24 19.92 -8.04
CA LEU A 394 6.61 20.16 -8.46
C LEU A 394 7.50 20.20 -7.22
N ILE A 395 8.30 19.17 -7.01
CA ILE A 395 9.10 18.96 -5.81
C ILE A 395 10.60 19.13 -6.10
N ASP A 396 11.24 19.99 -5.33
CA ASP A 396 12.69 20.13 -5.33
C ASP A 396 13.35 18.97 -4.58
N THR A 397 14.24 18.27 -5.28
CA THR A 397 15.02 17.16 -4.74
C THR A 397 16.52 17.44 -4.73
N SER A 398 16.92 18.71 -4.86
CA SER A 398 18.31 19.13 -4.93
C SER A 398 19.07 19.04 -3.60
N ALA A 399 20.40 19.15 -3.66
CA ALA A 399 21.26 19.02 -2.49
C ALA A 399 20.95 20.05 -1.38
N SER A 400 20.52 21.27 -1.71
CA SER A 400 20.14 22.28 -0.70
C SER A 400 18.95 21.83 0.15
N MET A 401 18.08 20.97 -0.40
CA MET A 401 16.94 20.42 0.30
C MET A 401 17.33 19.42 1.39
N ALA A 402 18.51 18.80 1.29
CA ALA A 402 19.03 17.91 2.34
C ALA A 402 19.52 18.67 3.59
N ASN A 403 19.75 19.99 3.51
CA ASN A 403 20.26 20.79 4.62
C ASN A 403 19.20 20.99 5.71
N ASP A 404 19.65 21.03 6.97
CA ASP A 404 18.79 21.33 8.11
C ASP A 404 18.40 22.82 8.12
N ILE A 405 17.13 23.11 8.44
CA ILE A 405 16.62 24.49 8.54
C ILE A 405 17.39 25.31 9.60
N GLN A 406 17.93 24.65 10.63
CA GLN A 406 18.61 25.28 11.78
C GLN A 406 20.15 25.42 11.65
N SER A 407 20.80 24.85 10.63
CA SER A 407 22.29 24.83 10.55
C SER A 407 22.92 26.15 10.08
N LYS A 408 22.40 27.30 10.52
CA LYS A 408 22.99 28.64 10.29
C LYS A 408 24.09 29.02 11.30
N ILE A 409 24.74 28.05 11.96
CA ILE A 409 25.85 28.32 12.90
C ILE A 409 27.18 27.77 12.36
N SER A 410 27.95 28.71 11.79
CA SER A 410 29.40 28.71 11.50
C SER A 410 29.94 27.85 10.33
N PRO A 411 30.86 28.38 9.48
CA PRO A 411 31.41 27.68 8.31
C PRO A 411 32.60 26.73 8.60
N GLN A 412 32.84 26.34 9.85
CA GLN A 412 34.01 25.53 10.23
C GLN A 412 33.74 24.03 10.32
N THR A 413 32.50 23.59 10.06
CA THR A 413 32.04 22.21 10.29
C THR A 413 31.84 21.42 9.00
N LEU A 414 32.76 21.51 8.03
CA LEU A 414 32.77 20.57 6.89
C LEU A 414 33.24 19.16 7.30
N SER A 415 34.13 19.05 8.30
CA SER A 415 34.47 17.75 8.92
C SER A 415 33.35 17.23 9.82
N LEU A 416 32.68 18.14 10.53
CA LEU A 416 31.53 17.84 11.39
C LEU A 416 30.26 17.57 10.59
N ALA A 417 30.10 18.07 9.37
CA ALA A 417 29.00 17.67 8.47
C ALA A 417 29.12 16.18 8.14
N SER A 418 30.33 15.65 7.94
CA SER A 418 30.56 14.21 7.78
C SER A 418 30.30 13.39 9.05
N GLU A 419 30.43 14.01 10.23
CA GLU A 419 30.08 13.38 11.52
C GLU A 419 28.61 13.55 11.91
N MET A 420 27.95 14.63 11.51
CA MET A 420 26.50 14.84 11.65
C MET A 420 25.74 13.96 10.64
N MET A 421 26.36 13.62 9.51
CA MET A 421 25.93 12.53 8.64
C MET A 421 25.96 11.16 9.34
N LYS A 422 26.67 10.96 10.47
CA LYS A 422 26.64 9.71 11.26
C LYS A 422 25.38 9.57 12.14
N HIS A 423 24.53 10.60 12.23
CA HIS A 423 23.25 10.54 12.95
C HIS A 423 22.01 10.44 12.03
N ARG A 424 22.20 9.98 10.79
CA ARG A 424 21.12 9.88 9.78
C ARG A 424 20.08 8.81 10.17
N PHE A 425 18.90 9.29 10.52
CA PHE A 425 17.65 8.55 10.47
C PHE A 425 17.28 8.28 9.01
N TYR A 426 16.85 7.05 8.71
CA TYR A 426 16.68 6.51 7.37
C TYR A 426 15.25 6.74 6.85
N PHE A 427 15.02 7.87 6.20
CA PHE A 427 13.96 7.98 5.20
C PHE A 427 14.66 8.18 3.87
N GLY A 428 14.61 7.17 3.01
CA GLY A 428 15.38 7.06 1.77
C GLY A 428 15.94 5.66 1.58
N GLU A 429 15.98 5.17 0.34
CA GLU A 429 16.72 3.97 -0.02
C GLU A 429 18.20 4.32 -0.21
N ASP A 430 19.10 3.50 0.37
CA ASP A 430 20.55 3.60 0.23
C ASP A 430 21.18 4.97 0.58
N ASN A 431 21.91 5.58 -0.36
CA ASN A 431 22.74 6.79 -0.15
C ASN A 431 21.93 8.10 -0.10
N TYR A 432 20.60 8.04 -0.24
CA TYR A 432 19.71 9.19 -0.40
C TYR A 432 18.88 9.50 0.86
N SER A 433 19.47 9.33 2.04
CA SER A 433 18.80 9.57 3.33
C SER A 433 18.77 11.06 3.73
N TRP A 434 17.66 11.54 4.30
CA TRP A 434 17.53 12.90 4.86
C TRP A 434 17.14 12.91 6.35
N SER A 435 17.41 14.02 7.05
CA SER A 435 17.07 14.20 8.47
C SER A 435 15.61 14.66 8.64
N ASN A 436 15.03 14.49 9.83
CA ASN A 436 13.74 15.07 10.20
C ASN A 436 13.79 16.61 10.39
N LYS A 437 14.97 17.23 10.29
CA LYS A 437 15.17 18.68 10.34
C LYS A 437 15.48 19.29 8.97
N SER A 438 15.63 18.46 7.94
CA SER A 438 15.94 18.89 6.59
C SER A 438 14.79 19.68 5.96
N LYS A 439 15.10 20.57 5.01
CA LYS A 439 14.07 21.24 4.20
C LYS A 439 13.21 20.20 3.46
N TYR A 440 13.82 19.13 2.95
CA TYR A 440 13.14 18.06 2.24
C TYR A 440 12.12 17.30 3.09
N HIS A 441 12.39 17.11 4.39
CA HIS A 441 11.40 16.54 5.30
C HIS A 441 10.09 17.34 5.30
N HIS A 442 10.18 18.66 5.30
CA HIS A 442 9.02 19.56 5.29
C HIS A 442 8.31 19.56 3.93
N VAL A 443 9.05 19.39 2.82
CA VAL A 443 8.44 19.17 1.49
C VAL A 443 7.53 17.95 1.52
N LEU A 444 8.00 16.84 2.08
CA LEU A 444 7.25 15.60 2.12
C LEU A 444 6.06 15.66 3.08
N LEU A 445 6.16 16.42 4.18
CA LEU A 445 5.01 16.75 5.03
C LEU A 445 3.97 17.57 4.24
N GLY A 446 4.40 18.56 3.46
CA GLY A 446 3.54 19.36 2.61
C GLY A 446 2.81 18.53 1.55
N PHE A 447 3.58 17.78 0.76
CA PHE A 447 3.07 16.87 -0.27
C PHE A 447 2.05 15.87 0.31
N THR A 448 2.41 15.19 1.40
CA THR A 448 1.54 14.18 2.00
C THR A 448 0.33 14.82 2.69
N GLY A 449 0.49 16.02 3.26
CA GLY A 449 -0.60 16.74 3.92
C GLY A 449 -1.71 17.18 2.97
N VAL A 450 -1.35 17.62 1.76
CA VAL A 450 -2.32 17.90 0.70
C VAL A 450 -3.04 16.62 0.27
N LEU A 451 -2.30 15.52 0.06
CA LEU A 451 -2.92 14.23 -0.30
C LEU A 451 -3.87 13.71 0.79
N LYS A 452 -3.53 13.92 2.08
CA LYS A 452 -4.40 13.55 3.20
C LYS A 452 -5.71 14.32 3.16
N TRP A 453 -5.65 15.64 2.95
CA TRP A 453 -6.84 16.49 2.87
C TRP A 453 -7.74 16.11 1.69
N LEU A 454 -7.17 15.90 0.49
CA LEU A 454 -7.95 15.45 -0.68
C LEU A 454 -8.67 14.12 -0.43
N ARG A 455 -8.03 13.23 0.34
CA ARG A 455 -8.65 11.96 0.75
C ARG A 455 -9.74 12.17 1.80
N SER A 456 -9.54 13.05 2.80
CA SER A 456 -10.55 13.31 3.84
C SER A 456 -11.80 14.01 3.30
N CYS A 457 -11.64 14.81 2.24
CA CYS A 457 -12.76 15.41 1.50
C CYS A 457 -13.37 14.51 0.41
N GLU A 458 -12.93 13.25 0.28
CA GLU A 458 -13.38 12.30 -0.76
C GLU A 458 -13.18 12.79 -2.22
N ILE A 459 -12.29 13.77 -2.43
CA ILE A 459 -11.98 14.31 -3.76
C ILE A 459 -11.00 13.40 -4.49
N ALA A 460 -10.09 12.77 -3.74
CA ALA A 460 -8.93 12.08 -4.29
C ALA A 460 -9.22 11.04 -5.39
N PRO A 461 -10.29 10.23 -5.33
CA PRO A 461 -10.60 9.26 -6.39
C PRO A 461 -11.03 9.87 -7.73
N TYR A 462 -11.38 11.16 -7.77
CA TYR A 462 -12.00 11.81 -8.92
C TYR A 462 -11.06 12.72 -9.72
N ILE A 463 -9.78 12.79 -9.35
CA ILE A 463 -8.78 13.64 -10.00
C ILE A 463 -7.55 12.84 -10.41
N GLU A 464 -6.83 13.34 -11.42
CA GLU A 464 -5.51 12.85 -11.78
C GLU A 464 -4.41 13.59 -11.02
N TYR A 465 -3.29 12.88 -10.80
CA TYR A 465 -2.13 13.35 -10.07
C TYR A 465 -0.89 13.24 -10.94
N ASN A 466 -0.06 14.27 -10.96
CA ASN A 466 1.28 14.20 -11.50
C ASN A 466 2.27 14.65 -10.43
N LEU A 467 3.44 14.01 -10.39
CA LEU A 467 4.56 14.50 -9.61
C LEU A 467 5.75 14.68 -10.53
N ILE A 468 6.26 15.91 -10.55
CA ILE A 468 7.50 16.27 -11.20
C ILE A 468 8.52 16.55 -10.09
N THR A 469 9.61 15.80 -10.07
CA THR A 469 10.76 16.10 -9.22
C THR A 469 11.85 16.71 -10.07
N PHE A 470 12.62 17.63 -9.47
CA PHE A 470 13.75 18.23 -10.16
C PHE A 470 14.98 18.27 -9.27
N SER A 471 16.12 17.94 -9.86
CA SER A 471 17.43 18.14 -9.28
C SER A 471 18.48 18.32 -10.38
N ARG A 472 19.19 17.27 -10.79
CA ARG A 472 20.04 17.33 -11.98
C ARG A 472 19.24 17.03 -13.23
N ASN A 473 18.38 16.03 -13.13
CA ASN A 473 17.38 15.74 -14.14
C ASN A 473 16.01 16.17 -13.62
N THR A 474 15.08 16.38 -14.54
CA THR A 474 13.65 16.55 -14.21
C THR A 474 12.92 15.25 -14.53
N LEU A 475 12.34 14.61 -13.52
CA LEU A 475 11.61 13.36 -13.66
C LEU A 475 10.13 13.60 -13.41
N ALA A 476 9.27 13.02 -14.23
CA ALA A 476 7.83 13.08 -14.07
C ALA A 476 7.26 11.66 -13.95
N THR A 477 6.23 11.49 -13.12
CA THR A 477 5.46 10.22 -13.09
C THR A 477 4.54 10.06 -14.29
N GLY A 478 4.28 11.15 -15.00
CA GLY A 478 3.08 11.29 -15.82
C GLY A 478 1.84 11.40 -14.96
N TRP A 479 0.70 11.58 -15.61
CA TRP A 479 -0.60 11.70 -14.95
C TRP A 479 -1.13 10.33 -14.53
N LYS A 480 -1.44 10.21 -13.24
CA LYS A 480 -1.82 8.98 -12.55
C LYS A 480 -3.18 9.13 -11.91
N ASN A 481 -3.98 8.07 -11.94
CA ASN A 481 -5.22 8.02 -11.17
C ASN A 481 -4.93 7.71 -9.69
N TYR A 482 -5.96 7.74 -8.84
CA TYR A 482 -5.79 7.46 -7.41
C TYR A 482 -5.31 6.04 -7.09
N GLN A 483 -5.57 5.05 -7.95
CA GLN A 483 -5.07 3.68 -7.75
C GLN A 483 -3.55 3.60 -7.93
N GLU A 484 -2.99 4.50 -8.73
CA GLU A 484 -1.57 4.57 -9.08
C GLU A 484 -0.81 5.65 -8.29
N ILE A 485 -1.45 6.31 -7.31
CA ILE A 485 -0.85 7.40 -6.52
C ILE A 485 0.44 7.00 -5.78
N ASP A 486 0.66 5.70 -5.55
CA ASP A 486 1.90 5.19 -4.97
C ASP A 486 3.10 5.37 -5.90
N ASP A 487 2.91 5.49 -7.22
CA ASP A 487 3.99 5.86 -8.14
C ASP A 487 4.50 7.29 -7.85
N CYS A 488 3.59 8.23 -7.61
CA CYS A 488 3.93 9.59 -7.17
C CYS A 488 4.68 9.55 -5.83
N ARG A 489 4.21 8.75 -4.86
CA ARG A 489 4.92 8.60 -3.58
C ARG A 489 6.32 8.00 -3.74
N ARG A 490 6.50 7.00 -4.61
CA ARG A 490 7.80 6.39 -4.86
C ARG A 490 8.78 7.42 -5.42
N LEU A 491 8.37 8.19 -6.43
CA LEU A 491 9.22 9.25 -6.99
C LEU A 491 9.53 10.33 -5.94
N ALA A 492 8.55 10.71 -5.11
CA ALA A 492 8.78 11.64 -3.99
C ALA A 492 9.71 11.09 -2.90
N TYR A 493 9.87 9.78 -2.75
CA TYR A 493 10.71 9.19 -1.69
C TYR A 493 12.11 8.79 -2.20
N LEU A 494 12.46 9.14 -3.43
CA LEU A 494 13.73 8.88 -4.08
C LEU A 494 14.40 10.19 -4.55
N PRO A 495 14.82 11.08 -3.62
CA PRO A 495 15.49 12.32 -3.99
C PRO A 495 16.87 12.07 -4.59
N GLU A 496 17.25 12.85 -5.62
CA GLU A 496 18.59 12.77 -6.22
C GLU A 496 19.66 13.47 -5.36
N PHE A 497 19.31 14.55 -4.66
CA PHE A 497 20.22 15.43 -3.89
C PHE A 497 21.46 15.89 -4.68
N ASP A 498 21.28 16.29 -5.94
CA ASP A 498 22.33 16.83 -6.80
C ASP A 498 22.12 18.34 -7.01
N THR A 499 22.03 18.81 -8.25
CA THR A 499 21.89 20.24 -8.57
C THR A 499 20.43 20.71 -8.50
N THR A 500 20.17 22.00 -8.71
CA THR A 500 18.81 22.57 -8.73
C THR A 500 18.49 23.10 -10.13
N LEU A 501 18.17 22.17 -11.04
CA LEU A 501 17.95 22.41 -12.46
C LEU A 501 16.59 21.85 -12.88
N LEU A 502 15.93 22.59 -13.77
CA LEU A 502 14.59 22.26 -14.23
C LEU A 502 14.55 22.21 -15.76
N GLU A 503 14.06 21.13 -16.34
CA GLU A 503 14.03 20.95 -17.80
C GLU A 503 12.74 21.50 -18.39
N ALA A 504 12.87 22.55 -19.21
CA ALA A 504 11.72 23.19 -19.85
C ALA A 504 10.91 22.24 -20.76
N GLU A 505 11.57 21.24 -21.36
CA GLU A 505 10.94 20.29 -22.27
C GLU A 505 9.94 19.39 -21.52
N VAL A 506 10.36 18.82 -20.39
CA VAL A 506 9.51 18.00 -19.52
C VAL A 506 8.30 18.79 -19.00
N LEU A 507 8.51 20.04 -18.55
CA LEU A 507 7.40 20.90 -18.12
C LEU A 507 6.40 21.17 -19.26
N GLY A 508 6.90 21.38 -20.48
CA GLY A 508 6.07 21.63 -21.65
C GLY A 508 5.22 20.42 -22.01
N GLU A 509 5.84 19.24 -22.06
CA GLU A 509 5.17 17.98 -22.36
C GLU A 509 4.07 17.65 -21.35
N GLU A 510 4.36 17.80 -20.05
CA GLU A 510 3.46 17.38 -18.97
C GLU A 510 2.34 18.40 -18.65
N LEU A 511 2.60 19.70 -18.82
CA LEU A 511 1.73 20.76 -18.27
C LEU A 511 1.03 21.63 -19.33
N LEU A 512 1.66 21.94 -20.47
CA LEU A 512 1.08 22.93 -21.41
C LEU A 512 -0.13 22.38 -22.19
N ASN A 513 -0.12 21.08 -22.52
CA ASN A 513 -1.18 20.44 -23.30
C ASN A 513 -2.46 20.12 -22.49
N ARG A 514 -2.47 20.41 -21.18
CA ARG A 514 -3.62 20.17 -20.31
C ARG A 514 -4.59 21.36 -20.32
N PRO A 515 -5.91 21.12 -20.16
CA PRO A 515 -6.91 22.19 -20.21
C PRO A 515 -6.78 23.17 -19.03
N PHE A 516 -6.75 22.67 -17.79
CA PHE A 516 -6.58 23.45 -16.57
C PHE A 516 -6.20 22.53 -15.40
N LEU A 517 -5.24 22.92 -14.56
CA LEU A 517 -4.78 22.15 -13.40
C LEU A 517 -4.46 23.04 -12.19
N VAL A 518 -4.29 22.40 -11.03
CA VAL A 518 -3.69 23.00 -9.84
C VAL A 518 -2.24 22.53 -9.72
N MET A 519 -1.30 23.46 -9.63
CA MET A 519 0.13 23.18 -9.45
C MET A 519 0.59 23.61 -8.07
N ILE A 520 1.26 22.71 -7.34
CA ILE A 520 1.84 23.00 -6.02
C ILE A 520 3.36 22.85 -6.12
N ILE A 521 4.08 23.95 -5.96
CA ILE A 521 5.54 24.02 -6.07
C ILE A 521 6.15 24.03 -4.67
N LEU A 522 6.93 23.00 -4.33
CA LEU A 522 7.60 22.81 -3.04
C LEU A 522 9.13 22.87 -3.24
N THR A 523 9.76 23.99 -2.88
CA THR A 523 11.20 24.26 -3.10
C THR A 523 11.70 25.32 -2.12
N ASP A 524 13.02 25.44 -1.92
CA ASP A 524 13.64 26.60 -1.26
C ASP A 524 13.78 27.83 -2.20
N GLY A 525 13.46 27.65 -3.48
CA GLY A 525 13.34 28.68 -4.51
C GLY A 525 14.57 28.84 -5.40
N GLU A 526 15.62 28.02 -5.22
CA GLU A 526 16.93 28.21 -5.85
C GLU A 526 17.10 27.53 -7.22
N ILE A 527 16.33 27.94 -8.22
CA ILE A 527 16.41 27.33 -9.56
C ILE A 527 17.51 28.00 -10.39
N PHE A 528 18.64 27.32 -10.63
CA PHE A 528 19.80 27.92 -11.29
C PHE A 528 19.53 28.35 -12.74
N ASN A 529 18.72 27.59 -13.48
CA ASN A 529 18.36 27.92 -14.86
C ASN A 529 17.00 28.66 -14.97
N TRP A 530 16.56 29.36 -13.91
CA TRP A 530 15.35 30.18 -13.94
C TRP A 530 15.37 31.18 -15.11
N ASN A 531 16.42 31.98 -15.22
CA ASN A 531 16.67 32.86 -16.37
C ASN A 531 18.18 32.96 -16.70
N GLU A 532 18.54 33.67 -17.77
CA GLU A 532 19.96 33.81 -18.17
C GLU A 532 20.82 34.45 -17.07
N SER A 533 20.25 35.34 -16.26
CA SER A 533 20.98 35.98 -15.15
C SER A 533 21.26 35.02 -13.99
N THR A 534 20.36 34.05 -13.73
CA THR A 534 20.54 33.11 -12.61
C THR A 534 21.60 32.04 -12.88
N LYS A 535 21.83 31.70 -14.16
CA LYS A 535 22.85 30.73 -14.57
C LYS A 535 24.25 31.11 -14.10
N GLY A 536 24.54 32.42 -14.00
CA GLY A 536 25.84 32.94 -13.56
C GLY A 536 26.17 32.63 -12.09
N TYR A 537 25.14 32.38 -11.28
CA TYR A 537 25.25 32.08 -9.85
C TYR A 537 25.41 30.59 -9.55
N ALA A 538 25.33 29.72 -10.57
CA ALA A 538 25.65 28.31 -10.41
C ALA A 538 27.10 28.15 -9.90
N PRO A 539 27.34 27.25 -8.92
CA PRO A 539 28.68 26.92 -8.44
C PRO A 539 29.65 26.64 -9.60
N HIS A 540 30.93 27.02 -9.46
CA HIS A 540 31.91 26.91 -10.55
C HIS A 540 31.95 25.52 -11.19
N ARG A 541 31.79 24.46 -10.39
CA ARG A 541 31.77 23.06 -10.85
C ARG A 541 30.56 22.70 -11.72
N LEU A 542 29.48 23.48 -11.64
CA LEU A 542 28.21 23.23 -12.34
C LEU A 542 28.01 24.14 -13.56
N ARG A 543 28.83 25.19 -13.74
CA ARG A 543 28.66 26.16 -14.84
C ARG A 543 28.61 25.53 -16.23
N ASN A 544 29.39 24.48 -16.47
CA ASN A 544 29.39 23.78 -17.76
C ASN A 544 28.10 22.98 -18.00
N LEU A 545 27.44 22.53 -16.92
CA LEU A 545 26.15 21.84 -16.98
C LEU A 545 25.00 22.83 -17.15
N VAL A 546 25.01 23.96 -16.43
CA VAL A 546 23.91 24.94 -16.40
C VAL A 546 23.87 25.83 -17.64
N LYS A 547 25.03 26.25 -18.17
CA LYS A 547 25.12 27.15 -19.34
C LYS A 547 24.28 26.71 -20.55
N PRO A 548 24.36 25.45 -21.02
CA PRO A 548 23.61 25.01 -22.20
C PRO A 548 22.10 24.83 -21.96
N MET A 549 21.63 24.82 -20.71
CA MET A 549 20.21 24.59 -20.42
C MET A 549 19.35 25.78 -20.84
N LYS A 550 18.13 25.52 -21.32
CA LYS A 550 17.17 26.59 -21.64
C LYS A 550 16.66 27.25 -20.35
N PRO A 551 16.48 28.59 -20.33
CA PRO A 551 15.74 29.28 -19.27
C PRO A 551 14.32 28.73 -19.08
N VAL A 552 13.89 28.54 -17.83
CA VAL A 552 12.53 28.04 -17.52
C VAL A 552 11.51 29.12 -17.21
N SER A 553 11.93 30.37 -16.97
CA SER A 553 11.00 31.45 -16.59
C SER A 553 9.89 31.70 -17.61
N LEU A 554 10.18 31.57 -18.91
CA LEU A 554 9.20 31.80 -19.97
C LEU A 554 8.08 30.75 -19.97
N ILE A 555 8.45 29.47 -19.88
CA ILE A 555 7.46 28.38 -19.83
C ILE A 555 6.70 28.39 -18.51
N MET A 556 7.39 28.69 -17.39
CA MET A 556 6.74 28.78 -16.09
C MET A 556 5.76 29.96 -16.03
N LYS A 557 6.06 31.08 -16.69
CA LYS A 557 5.10 32.18 -16.84
C LYS A 557 3.82 31.72 -17.54
N GLU A 558 3.93 31.01 -18.66
CA GLU A 558 2.77 30.48 -19.39
C GLU A 558 1.96 29.51 -18.54
N ILE A 559 2.64 28.58 -17.85
CA ILE A 559 2.01 27.62 -16.93
C ILE A 559 1.29 28.36 -15.80
N VAL A 560 1.96 29.33 -15.17
CA VAL A 560 1.39 30.08 -14.05
C VAL A 560 0.20 30.88 -14.53
N GLU A 561 0.29 31.62 -15.64
CA GLU A 561 -0.82 32.44 -16.15
C GLU A 561 -2.07 31.59 -16.47
N LYS A 562 -1.90 30.40 -17.06
CA LYS A 562 -2.99 29.49 -17.45
C LYS A 562 -3.62 28.70 -16.28
N ASN A 563 -2.87 28.42 -15.22
CA ASN A 563 -3.26 27.48 -14.15
C ASN A 563 -3.36 28.14 -12.77
N MET A 564 -3.92 27.40 -11.81
CA MET A 564 -3.86 27.75 -10.38
C MET A 564 -2.54 27.26 -9.80
N VAL A 565 -1.66 28.17 -9.39
CA VAL A 565 -0.33 27.81 -8.88
C VAL A 565 -0.15 28.34 -7.47
N SER A 566 0.24 27.45 -6.57
CA SER A 566 0.69 27.79 -5.21
C SER A 566 2.15 27.37 -5.06
N HIS A 567 2.98 28.29 -4.60
CA HIS A 567 4.38 28.06 -4.30
C HIS A 567 4.59 28.11 -2.78
N ILE A 568 4.95 26.95 -2.24
CA ILE A 568 5.34 26.79 -0.85
C ILE A 568 6.86 26.82 -0.79
N GLN A 569 7.39 27.98 -0.38
CA GLN A 569 8.81 28.21 -0.17
C GLN A 569 9.22 27.66 1.20
N ILE A 570 10.12 26.68 1.21
CA ILE A 570 10.62 26.06 2.45
C ILE A 570 11.99 26.60 2.78
N SER A 571 12.07 27.38 3.86
CA SER A 571 13.26 28.14 4.24
C SER A 571 13.72 29.13 3.16
N GLU A 572 14.71 29.95 3.50
CA GLU A 572 15.37 30.79 2.49
C GLU A 572 16.46 29.96 1.77
N GLY A 573 16.65 30.24 0.47
CA GLY A 573 17.76 29.71 -0.31
C GLY A 573 19.14 30.07 0.26
N ASP A 574 20.13 29.20 0.02
CA ASP A 574 21.47 29.27 0.59
C ASP A 574 22.43 30.20 -0.21
N PHE A 575 22.11 30.55 -1.46
CA PHE A 575 22.95 31.33 -2.36
C PHE A 575 22.61 32.84 -2.38
N LYS A 576 23.67 33.67 -2.53
CA LYS A 576 23.57 35.12 -2.74
C LYS A 576 24.12 35.53 -4.12
N PRO A 577 23.44 36.40 -4.88
CA PRO A 577 22.13 37.00 -4.61
C PRO A 577 21.03 35.94 -4.60
N ARG A 578 19.96 36.21 -3.83
CA ARG A 578 18.91 35.24 -3.52
C ARG A 578 18.08 34.95 -4.76
N ILE A 579 18.43 33.88 -5.48
CA ILE A 579 17.66 33.37 -6.63
C ILE A 579 16.21 33.14 -6.20
N SER A 580 16.01 32.62 -4.99
CA SER A 580 14.70 32.40 -4.37
C SER A 580 13.82 33.66 -4.29
N ASP A 581 14.38 34.84 -4.01
CA ASP A 581 13.61 36.09 -4.00
C ASP A 581 13.16 36.48 -5.41
N LEU A 582 13.99 36.21 -6.43
CA LEU A 582 13.64 36.48 -7.83
C LEU A 582 12.52 35.52 -8.29
N THR A 583 12.70 34.23 -8.05
CA THR A 583 11.70 33.19 -8.37
C THR A 583 10.35 33.53 -7.73
N CYS A 584 10.33 33.86 -6.43
CA CYS A 584 9.10 34.21 -5.73
C CYS A 584 8.44 35.47 -6.28
N ARG A 585 9.22 36.53 -6.56
CA ARG A 585 8.68 37.79 -7.12
C ARG A 585 8.07 37.57 -8.50
N ASP A 586 8.74 36.79 -9.34
CA ASP A 586 8.27 36.47 -10.68
C ASP A 586 6.96 35.66 -10.61
N LEU A 587 6.93 34.57 -9.83
CA LEU A 587 5.74 33.74 -9.62
C LEU A 587 4.57 34.55 -9.07
N GLN A 588 4.80 35.38 -8.04
CA GLN A 588 3.77 36.23 -7.46
C GLN A 588 3.22 37.24 -8.47
N LYS A 589 4.11 37.85 -9.28
CA LYS A 589 3.72 38.79 -10.33
C LYS A 589 2.86 38.14 -11.41
N TRP A 590 3.06 36.85 -11.69
CA TRP A 590 2.27 36.07 -12.64
C TRP A 590 0.97 35.50 -12.03
N GLY A 591 0.72 35.76 -10.74
CA GLY A 591 -0.51 35.40 -10.05
C GLY A 591 -0.46 34.06 -9.33
N ALA A 592 0.73 33.56 -8.97
CA ALA A 592 0.87 32.43 -8.04
C ALA A 592 0.72 32.89 -6.59
N GLU A 593 0.11 32.05 -5.77
CA GLU A 593 0.07 32.24 -4.31
C GLU A 593 1.42 31.83 -3.71
N ILE A 594 1.99 32.64 -2.81
CA ILE A 594 3.29 32.35 -2.19
C ILE A 594 3.12 32.15 -0.68
N HIS A 595 3.51 30.98 -0.18
CA HIS A 595 3.59 30.67 1.24
C HIS A 595 5.05 30.49 1.65
N ARG A 596 5.46 31.09 2.76
CA ARG A 596 6.82 30.95 3.29
C ARG A 596 6.79 30.16 4.59
N ILE A 597 7.44 29.01 4.59
CA ILE A 597 7.46 28.08 5.72
C ILE A 597 8.88 28.02 6.27
N ASN A 598 9.02 28.49 7.52
CA ASN A 598 10.31 28.49 8.23
C ASN A 598 10.34 27.46 9.38
N ASP A 599 9.20 26.89 9.77
CA ASP A 599 9.06 25.85 10.79
C ASP A 599 7.81 24.97 10.58
N ILE A 600 7.70 23.88 11.35
CA ILE A 600 6.57 22.91 11.29
C ILE A 600 5.24 23.54 11.71
N ALA A 601 5.23 24.42 12.72
CA ALA A 601 3.99 25.07 13.20
C ALA A 601 3.34 25.93 12.10
N SER A 602 4.16 26.52 11.24
CA SER A 602 3.71 27.24 10.05
C SER A 602 3.09 26.32 9.00
N LEU A 603 3.48 25.05 8.95
CA LEU A 603 2.92 24.05 8.04
C LEU A 603 1.59 23.47 8.56
N GLU A 604 1.43 23.35 9.88
CA GLU A 604 0.16 22.91 10.51
C GLU A 604 -0.98 23.93 10.35
N THR A 605 -0.62 25.21 10.28
CA THR A 605 -1.57 26.33 10.11
C THR A 605 -1.74 26.75 8.66
N LEU A 606 -1.05 26.08 7.74
CA LEU A 606 -1.07 26.40 6.32
C LEU A 606 -2.44 26.06 5.71
N MET A 607 -3.00 27.03 4.99
CA MET A 607 -4.14 26.83 4.09
C MET A 607 -3.74 27.36 2.73
N ILE A 608 -3.91 26.54 1.69
CA ILE A 608 -3.66 26.93 0.30
C ILE A 608 -4.93 27.58 -0.23
N ASN A 609 -4.87 28.83 -0.64
CA ASN A 609 -6.03 29.61 -1.07
C ASN A 609 -5.99 29.89 -2.59
N LEU A 610 -6.65 29.02 -3.36
CA LEU A 610 -6.66 29.08 -4.82
C LEU A 610 -7.75 29.99 -5.40
N THR A 611 -8.37 30.84 -4.58
CA THR A 611 -9.56 31.64 -4.94
C THR A 611 -9.28 32.81 -5.89
N GLN A 612 -8.01 33.22 -6.06
CA GLN A 612 -7.66 34.45 -6.79
C GLN A 612 -7.75 34.33 -8.32
N LYS A 613 -7.81 33.11 -8.87
CA LYS A 613 -8.07 32.89 -10.29
C LYS A 613 -9.47 32.34 -10.46
N ALA A 614 -10.39 33.21 -10.89
CA ALA A 614 -11.74 32.79 -11.27
C ALA A 614 -11.63 31.58 -12.20
N MET A 615 -12.36 30.49 -11.90
CA MET A 615 -12.52 29.36 -12.80
C MET A 615 -13.28 29.79 -14.05
N SER A 616 -12.54 30.41 -14.99
CA SER A 616 -13.03 30.94 -16.25
C SER A 616 -12.51 30.14 -17.45
N PRO A 617 -12.75 28.81 -17.53
CA PRO A 617 -12.77 28.20 -18.86
C PRO A 617 -14.03 27.40 -19.20
N TYR A 618 -15.12 27.52 -18.42
CA TYR A 618 -16.43 26.94 -18.81
C TYR A 618 -17.49 28.00 -19.12
N LEU A 619 -17.08 29.14 -19.67
CA LEU A 619 -17.99 30.13 -20.27
C LEU A 619 -18.49 29.65 -21.63
#